data_AF-A0A7W5H136-F1
#
_entry.id   AF-A0A7W5H136-F1
#
_cell.length_a   1.000
_cell.length_b   1.000
_cell.length_c   1.000
_cell.angle_alpha   90.00
_cell.angle_beta   90.00
_cell.angle_gamma   90.00
#
_symmetry.space_group_name_H-M   'P 1'
#
loop_
_entity.id
_entity.type
_entity.pdbx_description
1 polymer ?
#
loop_
_entity_poly.entity_id
_entity_poly.type
_entity_poly.pdbx_seq_one_letter_code
_entity_poly.pdbx_strand_id
1 'polypeptide(L)'
;MRNILGSVIFLLIPVLTFAQSPTNSVEKWGMYEVTLKGPSAGNPFVNIELSAVFTNGKESFQPEGFYDGNGIFKIRFMPDKVGVWTYKTISNREELNGKTGSFVCTPALPDDHGPVQVRDQYQFEYRDGTPYYPFGTTIYEWIFQSKEMREETLATLKSSPFNKVRFLLIPPYNEKYLSGPLKIKNFPFEGTSIEDFDFSRFNVAYFHHFERCLQQLENLGIQADVILFRPYDGPKWGFDRMSMATNARFVHYVVARLAAYRNVWWSMANENSFMHHITESDWDRLFQIVAKEDPGSIGKVVLEDKK
;
A
#
# COMPACT_ATOMS: atom_id res chain seq x y z
N MET A 1 32.82 7.83 80.21
CA MET A 1 33.24 7.68 78.80
C MET A 1 32.97 6.25 78.37
N ARG A 2 31.90 5.99 77.62
CA ARG A 2 31.60 4.68 77.03
C ARG A 2 30.84 4.94 75.73
N ASN A 3 31.54 4.79 74.61
CA ASN A 3 30.97 4.93 73.27
C ASN A 3 30.22 3.64 72.91
N ILE A 4 28.95 3.74 72.54
CA ILE A 4 28.18 2.66 71.91
C ILE A 4 27.99 3.06 70.45
N LEU A 5 28.60 2.30 69.54
CA LEU A 5 28.42 2.40 68.10
C LEU A 5 27.06 1.78 67.74
N GLY A 6 26.12 2.59 67.20
CA GLY A 6 24.87 2.10 66.63
C GLY A 6 25.01 1.96 65.12
N SER A 7 25.01 0.71 64.61
CA SER A 7 24.95 0.43 63.17
C SER A 7 23.55 0.67 62.65
N VAL A 8 23.40 1.59 61.70
CA VAL A 8 22.18 1.77 60.90
C VAL A 8 22.32 0.94 59.62
N ILE A 9 21.52 -0.12 59.51
CA ILE A 9 21.43 -0.94 58.30
C ILE A 9 20.42 -0.28 57.36
N PHE A 10 20.89 0.26 56.24
CA PHE A 10 20.04 0.70 55.14
C PHE A 10 19.60 -0.52 54.31
N LEU A 11 18.32 -0.89 54.40
CA LEU A 11 17.69 -1.85 53.50
C LEU A 11 17.44 -1.16 52.15
N LEU A 12 18.27 -1.48 51.16
CA LEU A 12 18.03 -1.14 49.75
C LEU A 12 16.89 -2.01 49.22
N ILE A 13 15.72 -1.42 49.03
CA ILE A 13 14.61 -2.04 48.30
C ILE A 13 14.93 -1.89 46.80
N PRO A 14 15.08 -3.00 46.03
CA PRO A 14 15.28 -2.89 44.59
C PRO A 14 13.97 -2.44 43.96
N VAL A 15 13.96 -1.22 43.42
CA VAL A 15 12.91 -0.75 42.52
C VAL A 15 13.09 -1.51 41.22
N LEU A 16 12.25 -2.53 41.02
CA LEU A 16 12.10 -3.21 39.73
C LEU A 16 11.49 -2.20 38.75
N THR A 17 12.34 -1.49 38.01
CA THR A 17 11.93 -0.78 36.80
C THR A 17 11.54 -1.82 35.76
N PHE A 18 10.25 -2.09 35.62
CA PHE A 18 9.74 -2.75 34.43
C PHE A 18 10.05 -1.85 33.24
N ALA A 19 10.99 -2.29 32.39
CA ALA A 19 11.14 -1.71 31.07
C ALA A 19 9.82 -1.97 30.32
N GLN A 20 9.05 -0.90 30.12
CA GLN A 20 7.86 -0.94 29.29
C GLN A 20 8.35 -1.21 27.87
N SER A 21 8.12 -2.42 27.35
CA SER A 21 8.33 -2.73 25.94
C SER A 21 7.68 -1.62 25.10
N PRO A 22 8.31 -1.15 24.00
CA PRO A 22 7.68 -0.17 23.12
C PRO A 22 6.27 -0.68 22.80
N THR A 23 5.27 0.13 23.10
CA THR A 23 3.87 -0.22 22.87
C THR A 23 3.71 -0.49 21.38
N ASN A 24 3.50 -1.76 21.03
CA ASN A 24 3.19 -2.18 19.67
C ASN A 24 1.77 -1.67 19.37
N SER A 25 1.67 -0.43 18.89
CA SER A 25 0.41 0.26 18.69
C SER A 25 0.40 1.04 17.39
N VAL A 26 -0.80 1.18 16.82
CA VAL A 26 -1.08 2.00 15.63
C VAL A 26 -2.41 2.72 15.88
N GLU A 27 -2.62 3.89 15.31
CA GLU A 27 -3.90 4.58 15.27
C GLU A 27 -4.93 3.81 14.43
N LYS A 28 -6.22 3.99 14.76
CA LYS A 28 -7.31 3.57 13.89
C LYS A 28 -7.15 4.26 12.53
N TRP A 29 -7.25 3.46 11.46
CA TRP A 29 -6.95 3.82 10.07
C TRP A 29 -5.47 4.07 9.72
N GLY A 30 -4.55 3.89 10.69
CA GLY A 30 -3.12 3.78 10.42
C GLY A 30 -2.75 2.42 9.82
N MET A 31 -1.47 2.25 9.47
CA MET A 31 -0.96 1.00 8.88
C MET A 31 -0.15 0.19 9.89
N TYR A 32 -0.65 -0.99 10.24
CA TYR A 32 0.11 -2.00 10.96
C TYR A 32 0.82 -2.94 9.97
N GLU A 33 2.12 -3.20 10.16
CA GLU A 33 2.93 -4.02 9.27
C GLU A 33 3.57 -5.20 10.03
N VAL A 34 3.21 -6.42 9.64
CA VAL A 34 3.90 -7.63 10.07
C VAL A 34 5.07 -7.85 9.12
N THR A 35 6.30 -7.92 9.65
CA THR A 35 7.51 -8.22 8.88
C THR A 35 8.06 -9.58 9.28
N LEU A 36 8.26 -10.46 8.30
CA LEU A 36 8.76 -11.82 8.48
C LEU A 36 9.99 -12.07 7.62
N LYS A 37 10.89 -12.92 8.13
CA LYS A 37 11.94 -13.53 7.31
C LYS A 37 11.39 -14.83 6.71
N GLY A 38 11.57 -15.00 5.42
CA GLY A 38 11.15 -16.19 4.68
C GLY A 38 12.16 -16.58 3.60
N PRO A 39 11.77 -17.47 2.69
CA PRO A 39 12.68 -18.00 1.70
C PRO A 39 13.04 -16.94 0.66
N SER A 40 14.33 -16.82 0.35
CA SER A 40 14.85 -15.91 -0.68
C SER A 40 15.40 -16.63 -1.91
N ALA A 41 15.44 -17.98 -1.89
CA ALA A 41 15.93 -18.78 -3.01
C ALA A 41 14.88 -18.85 -4.14
N GLY A 42 15.35 -18.89 -5.39
CA GLY A 42 14.49 -18.96 -6.57
C GLY A 42 13.79 -17.62 -6.87
N ASN A 43 12.49 -17.66 -7.15
CA ASN A 43 11.67 -16.46 -7.35
C ASN A 43 10.62 -16.36 -6.22
N PRO A 44 10.85 -15.51 -5.21
CA PRO A 44 9.93 -15.38 -4.08
C PRO A 44 8.62 -14.65 -4.39
N PHE A 45 8.46 -14.09 -5.59
CA PHE A 45 7.22 -13.45 -6.05
C PHE A 45 6.20 -14.44 -6.63
N VAL A 46 6.58 -15.71 -6.78
CA VAL A 46 5.75 -16.73 -7.43
C VAL A 46 5.70 -17.98 -6.54
N ASN A 47 4.51 -18.59 -6.45
CA ASN A 47 4.26 -19.82 -5.68
C ASN A 47 4.56 -19.73 -4.17
N ILE A 48 4.52 -18.53 -3.60
CA ILE A 48 4.51 -18.31 -2.16
C ILE A 48 3.21 -17.60 -1.82
N GLU A 49 2.40 -18.27 -1.01
CA GLU A 49 1.15 -17.73 -0.49
C GLU A 49 1.42 -17.25 0.94
N LEU A 50 0.94 -16.05 1.26
CA LEU A 50 1.07 -15.49 2.59
C LEU A 50 -0.13 -14.61 2.86
N SER A 51 -0.82 -14.82 3.97
CA SER A 51 -1.82 -13.91 4.52
C SER A 51 -1.77 -13.94 6.05
N ALA A 52 -2.54 -13.08 6.73
CA ALA A 52 -2.77 -13.22 8.16
C ALA A 52 -4.21 -12.91 8.53
N VAL A 53 -4.76 -13.70 9.44
CA VAL A 53 -6.06 -13.44 10.05
C VAL A 53 -5.84 -12.49 11.22
N PHE A 54 -6.30 -11.25 11.09
CA PHE A 54 -6.33 -10.25 12.15
C PHE A 54 -7.68 -10.26 12.85
N THR A 55 -7.72 -10.24 14.18
CA THR A 55 -8.98 -10.37 14.95
C THR A 55 -9.06 -9.35 16.08
N ASN A 56 -10.24 -8.73 16.24
CA ASN A 56 -10.64 -7.91 17.40
C ASN A 56 -12.08 -8.28 17.81
N GLY A 57 -12.20 -9.11 18.85
CA GLY A 57 -13.49 -9.66 19.28
C GLY A 57 -14.12 -10.55 18.22
N LYS A 58 -15.20 -10.10 17.58
CA LYS A 58 -15.93 -10.81 16.52
C LYS A 58 -15.50 -10.40 15.11
N GLU A 59 -14.77 -9.30 14.97
CA GLU A 59 -14.30 -8.80 13.68
C GLU A 59 -13.03 -9.53 13.28
N SER A 60 -12.95 -9.89 12.00
CA SER A 60 -11.80 -10.56 11.44
C SER A 60 -11.56 -10.12 10.00
N PHE A 61 -10.29 -9.89 9.67
CA PHE A 61 -9.84 -9.53 8.32
C PHE A 61 -8.67 -10.41 7.91
N GLN A 62 -8.57 -10.72 6.62
CA GLN A 62 -7.49 -11.55 6.08
C GLN A 62 -6.83 -10.88 4.86
N PRO A 63 -6.03 -9.82 5.06
CA PRO A 63 -5.24 -9.25 3.99
C PRO A 63 -4.16 -10.23 3.52
N GLU A 64 -3.86 -10.15 2.22
CA GLU A 64 -2.75 -10.86 1.61
C GLU A 64 -1.40 -10.20 1.97
N GLY A 65 -0.36 -11.01 1.99
CA GLY A 65 1.02 -10.60 2.17
C GLY A 65 1.78 -10.59 0.85
N PHE A 66 2.97 -10.02 0.88
CA PHE A 66 3.81 -9.85 -0.29
C PHE A 66 5.30 -9.98 0.04
N TYR A 67 6.09 -10.34 -0.96
CA TYR A 67 7.55 -10.31 -0.87
C TYR A 67 8.08 -8.87 -1.05
N ASP A 68 8.96 -8.45 -0.15
CA ASP A 68 9.55 -7.10 -0.08
C ASP A 68 11.08 -7.11 -0.29
N GLY A 69 11.61 -8.15 -0.95
CA GLY A 69 13.03 -8.25 -1.26
C GLY A 69 13.88 -8.78 -0.10
N ASN A 70 15.10 -9.22 -0.39
CA ASN A 70 16.10 -9.67 0.59
C ASN A 70 15.58 -10.70 1.63
N GLY A 71 14.72 -11.63 1.22
CA GLY A 71 14.12 -12.63 2.11
C GLY A 71 13.06 -12.08 3.08
N ILE A 72 12.60 -10.84 2.87
CA ILE A 72 11.58 -10.19 3.69
C ILE A 72 10.21 -10.35 3.07
N PHE A 73 9.25 -10.76 3.89
CA PHE A 73 7.83 -10.79 3.55
C PHE A 73 7.05 -9.90 4.50
N LYS A 74 6.00 -9.27 3.98
CA LYS A 74 5.19 -8.33 4.73
C LYS A 74 3.71 -8.60 4.58
N ILE A 75 2.95 -8.28 5.61
CA ILE A 75 1.49 -8.22 5.58
C ILE A 75 1.12 -6.87 6.20
N ARG A 76 0.34 -6.08 5.46
CA ARG A 76 -0.12 -4.76 5.92
C ARG A 76 -1.60 -4.83 6.26
N PHE A 77 -1.98 -4.21 7.36
CA PHE A 77 -3.35 -4.19 7.84
C PHE A 77 -3.70 -2.81 8.39
N MET A 78 -4.86 -2.30 8.00
CA MET A 78 -5.39 -1.02 8.47
C MET A 78 -6.55 -1.30 9.45
N PRO A 79 -6.34 -1.21 10.79
CA PRO A 79 -7.39 -1.50 11.74
C PRO A 79 -8.47 -0.41 11.73
N ASP A 80 -9.73 -0.83 11.76
CA ASP A 80 -10.91 0.05 11.74
C ASP A 80 -11.57 0.23 13.12
N LYS A 81 -11.04 -0.46 14.14
CA LYS A 81 -11.58 -0.48 15.51
C LYS A 81 -10.50 -0.40 16.56
N VAL A 82 -10.72 0.47 17.54
CA VAL A 82 -9.86 0.65 18.73
C VAL A 82 -9.88 -0.62 19.59
N GLY A 83 -8.74 -0.94 20.21
CA GLY A 83 -8.59 -2.06 21.12
C GLY A 83 -7.46 -3.01 20.72
N VAL A 84 -7.40 -4.15 21.38
CA VAL A 84 -6.35 -5.15 21.13
C VAL A 84 -6.72 -5.98 19.90
N TRP A 85 -5.81 -5.99 18.93
CA TRP A 85 -5.85 -6.88 17.79
C TRP A 85 -4.83 -8.00 17.98
N THR A 86 -5.20 -9.21 17.58
CA THR A 86 -4.27 -10.34 17.44
C THR A 86 -4.17 -10.75 15.99
N TYR A 87 -3.09 -11.43 15.61
CA TYR A 87 -3.00 -12.04 14.29
C TYR A 87 -2.40 -13.44 14.31
N LYS A 88 -2.74 -14.22 13.28
CA LYS A 88 -2.07 -15.48 12.94
C LYS A 88 -1.83 -15.56 11.44
N THR A 89 -0.60 -15.82 11.04
CA THR A 89 -0.21 -15.93 9.62
C THR A 89 -0.57 -17.29 9.04
N ILE A 90 -0.89 -17.31 7.75
CA ILE A 90 -1.20 -18.50 6.96
C ILE A 90 -0.30 -18.48 5.73
N SER A 91 0.46 -19.56 5.51
CA SER A 91 1.35 -19.67 4.35
C SER A 91 1.62 -21.11 3.96
N ASN A 92 1.93 -21.32 2.68
CA ASN A 92 2.46 -22.58 2.17
C ASN A 92 3.95 -22.80 2.51
N ARG A 93 4.60 -21.87 3.22
CA ARG A 93 5.98 -21.97 3.72
C ARG A 93 6.01 -22.03 5.24
N GLU A 94 6.68 -23.04 5.80
CA GLU A 94 6.76 -23.28 7.25
C GLU A 94 7.35 -22.08 8.01
N GLU A 95 8.37 -21.43 7.44
CA GLU A 95 9.03 -20.25 8.01
C GLU A 95 8.10 -19.04 8.16
N LEU A 96 7.03 -18.98 7.34
CA LEU A 96 6.05 -17.89 7.31
C LEU A 96 4.71 -18.27 7.95
N ASN A 97 4.40 -19.56 8.08
CA ASN A 97 3.11 -20.06 8.54
C ASN A 97 2.97 -20.06 10.07
N GLY A 98 1.77 -19.80 10.57
CA GLY A 98 1.42 -19.95 11.98
C GLY A 98 2.11 -18.98 12.94
N LYS A 99 2.72 -17.90 12.45
CA LYS A 99 3.29 -16.84 13.29
C LYS A 99 2.18 -16.04 13.92
N THR A 100 2.34 -15.67 15.18
CA THR A 100 1.32 -14.94 15.94
C THR A 100 1.89 -13.66 16.53
N GLY A 101 1.01 -12.72 16.85
CA GLY A 101 1.35 -11.51 17.58
C GLY A 101 0.11 -10.71 17.93
N SER A 102 0.32 -9.55 18.55
CA SER A 102 -0.75 -8.63 18.91
C SER A 102 -0.26 -7.19 18.90
N PHE A 103 -1.21 -6.28 18.73
CA PHE A 103 -0.97 -4.84 18.80
C PHE A 103 -2.21 -4.13 19.34
N VAL A 104 -2.04 -2.87 19.76
CA VAL A 104 -3.14 -2.02 20.21
C VAL A 104 -3.49 -1.01 19.12
N CYS A 105 -4.72 -1.08 18.63
CA CYS A 105 -5.30 0.00 17.84
C CYS A 105 -5.75 1.11 18.79
N THR A 106 -5.16 2.29 18.66
CA THR A 106 -5.47 3.50 19.43
C THR A 106 -6.51 4.34 18.68
N PRO A 107 -7.14 5.35 19.30
CA PRO A 107 -8.00 6.28 18.58
C PRO A 107 -7.31 6.89 17.35
N ALA A 108 -8.08 7.28 16.35
CA ALA A 108 -7.56 7.98 15.16
C ALA A 108 -6.84 9.28 15.56
N LEU A 109 -5.87 9.69 14.75
CA LEU A 109 -5.22 10.97 14.93
C LEU A 109 -6.20 12.13 14.71
N PRO A 110 -5.95 13.33 15.27
CA PRO A 110 -6.70 14.52 14.89
C PRO A 110 -6.68 14.71 13.37
N ASP A 111 -7.84 15.07 12.81
CA ASP A 111 -8.07 15.27 11.36
C ASP A 111 -7.84 14.02 10.49
N ASP A 112 -7.65 12.84 11.10
CA ASP A 112 -7.73 11.57 10.39
C ASP A 112 -9.17 11.05 10.39
N HIS A 113 -9.84 11.23 9.27
CA HIS A 113 -11.23 10.81 9.06
C HIS A 113 -11.33 9.35 8.57
N GLY A 114 -10.20 8.70 8.32
CA GLY A 114 -10.12 7.36 7.75
C GLY A 114 -10.25 7.33 6.23
N PRO A 115 -10.39 6.15 5.62
CA PRO A 115 -10.60 6.05 4.19
C PRO A 115 -11.95 6.62 3.78
N VAL A 116 -12.05 7.16 2.56
CA VAL A 116 -13.36 7.50 1.96
C VAL A 116 -14.20 6.21 1.77
N GLN A 117 -15.52 6.30 1.64
CA GLN A 117 -16.44 5.23 1.27
C GLN A 117 -17.64 5.80 0.51
N VAL A 118 -18.36 4.95 -0.21
CA VAL A 118 -19.65 5.33 -0.80
C VAL A 118 -20.69 5.47 0.30
N ARG A 119 -21.47 6.54 0.24
CA ARG A 119 -22.62 6.80 1.09
C ARG A 119 -23.91 6.74 0.27
N ASP A 120 -24.85 5.92 0.74
CA ASP A 120 -26.12 5.59 0.10
C ASP A 120 -25.96 4.97 -1.30
N GLN A 121 -25.65 5.79 -2.32
CA GLN A 121 -25.50 5.33 -3.71
C GLN A 121 -24.62 6.24 -4.58
N TYR A 122 -24.65 7.55 -4.36
CA TYR A 122 -24.05 8.55 -5.27
C TYR A 122 -23.12 9.55 -4.57
N GLN A 123 -22.96 9.44 -3.26
CA GLN A 123 -22.19 10.37 -2.46
C GLN A 123 -21.01 9.66 -1.81
N PHE A 124 -20.09 10.45 -1.29
CA PHE A 124 -18.92 9.95 -0.57
C PHE A 124 -18.85 10.57 0.82
N GLU A 125 -18.36 9.79 1.76
CA GLU A 125 -18.01 10.23 3.10
C GLU A 125 -16.73 9.53 3.53
N TYR A 126 -16.05 10.07 4.53
CA TYR A 126 -15.01 9.37 5.25
C TYR A 126 -15.60 8.35 6.23
N ARG A 127 -14.80 7.39 6.72
CA ARG A 127 -15.27 6.35 7.66
C ARG A 127 -15.78 6.90 9.00
N ASP A 128 -15.43 8.12 9.38
CA ASP A 128 -15.99 8.80 10.55
C ASP A 128 -17.38 9.47 10.29
N GLY A 129 -17.86 9.44 9.04
CA GLY A 129 -19.11 10.07 8.60
C GLY A 129 -18.94 11.50 8.05
N THR A 130 -17.72 12.04 8.01
CA THR A 130 -17.44 13.37 7.44
C THR A 130 -17.72 13.37 5.93
N PRO A 131 -18.56 14.27 5.39
CA PRO A 131 -18.82 14.32 3.95
C PRO A 131 -17.55 14.54 3.12
N TYR A 132 -17.44 13.83 2.00
CA TYR A 132 -16.34 13.97 1.06
C TYR A 132 -16.87 14.35 -0.34
N TYR A 133 -16.34 15.45 -0.89
CA TYR A 133 -16.65 15.91 -2.23
C TYR A 133 -15.36 15.86 -3.07
N PRO A 134 -15.27 15.01 -4.10
CA PRO A 134 -14.05 14.88 -4.89
C PRO A 134 -13.86 16.11 -5.80
N PHE A 135 -12.87 16.94 -5.48
CA PHE A 135 -12.34 17.98 -6.35
C PHE A 135 -11.01 17.50 -6.92
N GLY A 136 -11.09 16.84 -8.06
CA GLY A 136 -9.97 16.14 -8.69
C GLY A 136 -9.11 17.03 -9.59
N THR A 137 -7.82 16.70 -9.67
CA THR A 137 -6.91 17.13 -10.75
C THR A 137 -6.09 15.96 -11.29
N THR A 138 -5.29 16.22 -12.31
CA THR A 138 -4.55 15.21 -13.07
C THR A 138 -3.06 15.48 -13.04
N ILE A 139 -2.29 14.50 -12.60
CA ILE A 139 -0.82 14.56 -12.53
C ILE A 139 -0.20 13.24 -13.01
N TYR A 140 -0.67 12.71 -14.16
CA TYR A 140 -0.38 11.34 -14.65
C TYR A 140 1.04 10.84 -14.40
N GLU A 141 2.03 11.67 -14.69
CA GLU A 141 3.43 11.26 -14.74
C GLU A 141 4.27 11.77 -13.56
N TRP A 142 3.66 12.35 -12.51
CA TRP A 142 4.39 13.11 -11.48
C TRP A 142 5.45 12.27 -10.76
N ILE A 143 5.15 11.01 -10.44
CA ILE A 143 6.09 10.13 -9.72
C ILE A 143 7.36 9.83 -10.53
N PHE A 144 7.31 9.98 -11.85
CA PHE A 144 8.43 9.74 -12.79
C PHE A 144 9.28 10.98 -13.04
N GLN A 145 8.87 12.14 -12.55
CA GLN A 145 9.65 13.37 -12.68
C GLN A 145 10.85 13.38 -11.73
N SER A 146 11.74 14.37 -11.92
CA SER A 146 12.84 14.61 -10.99
C SER A 146 12.33 14.89 -9.58
N LYS A 147 13.23 14.79 -8.58
CA LYS A 147 12.86 15.06 -7.19
C LYS A 147 12.32 16.48 -7.03
N GLU A 148 12.96 17.45 -7.66
CA GLU A 148 12.63 18.88 -7.59
C GLU A 148 11.22 19.14 -8.16
N MET A 149 10.91 18.56 -9.32
CA MET A 149 9.58 18.70 -9.93
C MET A 149 8.48 18.02 -9.10
N ARG A 150 8.79 16.90 -8.43
CA ARG A 150 7.84 16.27 -7.49
C ARG A 150 7.59 17.14 -6.26
N GLU A 151 8.63 17.76 -5.71
CA GLU A 151 8.51 18.69 -4.58
C GLU A 151 7.69 19.93 -4.97
N GLU A 152 7.91 20.48 -6.16
CA GLU A 152 7.10 21.58 -6.72
C GLU A 152 5.63 21.16 -6.95
N THR A 153 5.40 19.93 -7.43
CA THR A 153 4.05 19.37 -7.59
C THR A 153 3.33 19.30 -6.23
N LEU A 154 3.99 18.77 -5.20
CA LEU A 154 3.42 18.68 -3.84
C LEU A 154 3.16 20.07 -3.23
N ALA A 155 4.07 21.03 -3.43
CA ALA A 155 3.88 22.41 -2.98
C ALA A 155 2.68 23.06 -3.67
N THR A 156 2.52 22.85 -4.98
CA THR A 156 1.38 23.33 -5.76
C THR A 156 0.08 22.72 -5.23
N LEU A 157 0.03 21.39 -5.08
CA LEU A 157 -1.14 20.68 -4.57
C LEU A 157 -1.58 21.17 -3.19
N LYS A 158 -0.62 21.37 -2.27
CA LYS A 158 -0.88 21.89 -0.93
C LYS A 158 -1.59 23.26 -0.92
N SER A 159 -1.33 24.09 -1.93
CA SER A 159 -1.94 25.42 -2.09
C SER A 159 -3.18 25.42 -3.01
N SER A 160 -3.51 24.28 -3.60
CA SER A 160 -4.61 24.11 -4.54
C SER A 160 -5.90 23.68 -3.84
N PRO A 161 -7.08 23.84 -4.48
CA PRO A 161 -8.33 23.34 -3.92
C PRO A 161 -8.53 21.82 -4.12
N PHE A 162 -7.58 21.12 -4.75
CA PHE A 162 -7.76 19.72 -5.12
C PHE A 162 -7.51 18.79 -3.93
N ASN A 163 -8.45 17.88 -3.69
CA ASN A 163 -8.36 16.86 -2.64
C ASN A 163 -8.27 15.44 -3.21
N LYS A 164 -8.18 15.30 -4.54
CA LYS A 164 -7.97 14.03 -5.24
C LYS A 164 -7.06 14.24 -6.43
N VAL A 165 -6.13 13.33 -6.64
CA VAL A 165 -5.25 13.35 -7.81
C VAL A 165 -5.27 12.00 -8.50
N ARG A 166 -5.34 12.01 -9.83
CA ARG A 166 -5.20 10.80 -10.64
C ARG A 166 -3.81 10.70 -11.26
N PHE A 167 -3.19 9.53 -11.15
CA PHE A 167 -1.85 9.29 -11.67
C PHE A 167 -1.55 7.82 -11.96
N LEU A 168 -0.54 7.61 -12.81
CA LEU A 168 -0.20 6.30 -13.34
C LEU A 168 0.67 5.52 -12.35
N LEU A 169 0.31 4.26 -12.10
CA LEU A 169 1.16 3.34 -11.36
C LEU A 169 2.37 2.87 -12.17
N ILE A 170 2.27 2.82 -13.49
CA ILE A 170 3.33 2.35 -14.40
C ILE A 170 3.64 3.48 -15.41
N PRO A 171 4.92 3.80 -15.69
CA PRO A 171 5.27 4.93 -16.54
C PRO A 171 4.74 4.79 -17.96
N PRO A 172 4.23 5.86 -18.58
CA PRO A 172 3.90 5.82 -20.00
C PRO A 172 5.20 5.82 -20.82
N TYR A 173 5.10 5.44 -22.07
CA TYR A 173 6.15 5.59 -23.06
C TYR A 173 6.21 7.04 -23.52
N ASN A 174 7.39 7.62 -23.37
CA ASN A 174 7.72 8.94 -23.90
C ASN A 174 9.22 8.97 -24.18
N GLU A 175 9.64 9.60 -25.28
CA GLU A 175 11.04 9.69 -25.67
C GLU A 175 11.91 10.34 -24.58
N LYS A 176 11.34 11.28 -23.81
CA LYS A 176 12.02 11.94 -22.68
C LYS A 176 12.46 10.97 -21.57
N TYR A 177 11.83 9.79 -21.49
CA TYR A 177 12.16 8.76 -20.50
C TYR A 177 13.24 7.78 -20.95
N LEU A 178 13.66 7.85 -22.22
CA LEU A 178 14.68 6.94 -22.77
C LEU A 178 16.11 7.41 -22.48
N SER A 179 16.31 8.73 -22.35
CA SER A 179 17.64 9.33 -22.19
C SER A 179 17.60 10.66 -21.44
N GLY A 180 18.77 11.18 -21.06
CA GLY A 180 18.88 12.47 -20.38
C GLY A 180 18.45 12.43 -18.91
N PRO A 181 18.19 13.62 -18.30
CA PRO A 181 17.95 13.74 -16.87
C PRO A 181 16.62 13.13 -16.40
N LEU A 182 15.64 12.98 -17.30
CA LEU A 182 14.37 12.32 -17.00
C LEU A 182 14.37 10.82 -17.28
N LYS A 183 15.50 10.22 -17.70
CA LYS A 183 15.58 8.79 -18.00
C LYS A 183 15.06 7.95 -16.82
N ILE A 184 14.04 7.15 -17.07
CA ILE A 184 13.52 6.21 -16.08
C ILE A 184 14.48 5.02 -16.02
N LYS A 185 14.90 4.67 -14.80
CA LYS A 185 15.82 3.55 -14.54
C LYS A 185 15.17 2.39 -13.80
N ASN A 186 14.02 2.64 -13.18
CA ASN A 186 13.28 1.65 -12.40
C ASN A 186 11.88 1.53 -12.98
N PHE A 187 11.50 0.30 -13.28
CA PHE A 187 10.17 -0.11 -13.74
C PHE A 187 9.53 -1.01 -12.68
N PRO A 188 8.22 -1.29 -12.73
CA PRO A 188 7.58 -2.17 -11.75
C PRO A 188 8.10 -3.62 -11.78
N PHE A 189 8.70 -4.05 -12.87
CA PHE A 189 9.35 -5.36 -13.01
C PHE A 189 10.87 -5.22 -13.06
N GLU A 190 11.60 -6.27 -12.71
CA GLU A 190 13.05 -6.32 -12.92
C GLU A 190 13.35 -6.22 -14.42
N GLY A 191 14.35 -5.42 -14.79
CA GLY A 191 14.68 -5.08 -16.18
C GLY A 191 14.78 -3.57 -16.40
N THR A 192 15.30 -3.19 -17.57
CA THR A 192 15.54 -1.82 -18.01
C THR A 192 14.90 -1.48 -19.36
N SER A 193 14.35 -2.45 -20.09
CA SER A 193 13.61 -2.31 -21.35
C SER A 193 12.69 -3.52 -21.64
N ILE A 194 11.84 -3.44 -22.67
CA ILE A 194 10.93 -4.55 -23.04
C ILE A 194 11.66 -5.85 -23.38
N GLU A 195 12.89 -5.75 -23.88
CA GLU A 195 13.68 -6.92 -24.23
C GLU A 195 14.20 -7.69 -23.01
N ASP A 196 14.24 -7.06 -21.82
CA ASP A 196 14.83 -7.62 -20.61
C ASP A 196 13.89 -7.68 -19.39
N PHE A 197 12.64 -7.22 -19.50
CA PHE A 197 11.69 -7.29 -18.39
C PHE A 197 11.42 -8.75 -17.98
N ASP A 198 11.79 -9.09 -16.74
CA ASP A 198 11.35 -10.30 -16.07
C ASP A 198 9.99 -10.04 -15.43
N PHE A 199 8.92 -10.29 -16.19
CA PHE A 199 7.56 -10.15 -15.69
C PHE A 199 7.22 -11.08 -14.52
N SER A 200 8.07 -12.05 -14.19
CA SER A 200 7.92 -12.89 -13.00
C SER A 200 8.47 -12.24 -11.73
N ARG A 201 9.25 -11.15 -11.82
CA ARG A 201 9.89 -10.48 -10.69
C ARG A 201 9.54 -9.00 -10.62
N PHE A 202 9.09 -8.56 -9.46
CA PHE A 202 8.81 -7.15 -9.20
C PHE A 202 10.07 -6.41 -8.73
N ASN A 203 10.24 -5.18 -9.17
CA ASN A 203 11.26 -4.29 -8.65
C ASN A 203 10.78 -3.65 -7.34
N VAL A 204 11.22 -4.17 -6.20
CA VAL A 204 10.80 -3.69 -4.88
C VAL A 204 11.10 -2.20 -4.68
N ALA A 205 12.24 -1.70 -5.18
CA ALA A 205 12.62 -0.30 -5.01
C ALA A 205 11.66 0.65 -5.75
N TYR A 206 11.06 0.19 -6.85
CA TYR A 206 10.00 0.93 -7.56
C TYR A 206 8.76 1.10 -6.67
N PHE A 207 8.29 0.02 -6.03
CA PHE A 207 7.11 0.07 -5.17
C PHE A 207 7.37 0.84 -3.88
N HIS A 208 8.56 0.74 -3.27
CA HIS A 208 8.93 1.60 -2.14
C HIS A 208 8.90 3.09 -2.52
N HIS A 209 9.28 3.43 -3.76
CA HIS A 209 9.16 4.81 -4.25
C HIS A 209 7.70 5.23 -4.41
N PHE A 210 6.87 4.38 -5.01
CA PHE A 210 5.44 4.64 -5.15
C PHE A 210 4.75 4.84 -3.79
N GLU A 211 5.06 3.98 -2.81
CA GLU A 211 4.56 4.03 -1.44
C GLU A 211 4.90 5.36 -0.75
N ARG A 212 6.14 5.86 -0.91
CA ARG A 212 6.51 7.18 -0.39
C ARG A 212 5.69 8.30 -1.03
N CYS A 213 5.41 8.22 -2.32
CA CYS A 213 4.57 9.19 -3.02
C CYS A 213 3.12 9.15 -2.51
N LEU A 214 2.55 7.97 -2.22
CA LEU A 214 1.23 7.84 -1.60
C LEU A 214 1.18 8.50 -0.23
N GLN A 215 2.18 8.23 0.62
CA GLN A 215 2.27 8.83 1.94
C GLN A 215 2.39 10.37 1.86
N GLN A 216 3.12 10.88 0.87
CA GLN A 216 3.21 12.33 0.66
C GLN A 216 1.85 12.95 0.31
N LEU A 217 1.03 12.28 -0.50
CA LEU A 217 -0.34 12.74 -0.79
C LEU A 217 -1.25 12.60 0.45
N GLU A 218 -1.13 11.51 1.20
CA GLU A 218 -1.88 11.27 2.43
C GLU A 218 -1.62 12.37 3.47
N ASN A 219 -0.35 12.76 3.64
CA ASN A 219 0.07 13.83 4.54
C ASN A 219 -0.47 15.22 4.13
N LEU A 220 -0.93 15.37 2.89
CA LEU A 220 -1.60 16.58 2.40
C LEU A 220 -3.13 16.48 2.47
N GLY A 221 -3.69 15.37 2.95
CA GLY A 221 -5.13 15.11 2.94
C GLY A 221 -5.69 14.82 1.54
N ILE A 222 -4.84 14.40 0.60
CA ILE A 222 -5.21 14.18 -0.80
C ILE A 222 -5.41 12.68 -1.07
N GLN A 223 -6.55 12.36 -1.68
CA GLN A 223 -6.87 11.02 -2.18
C GLN A 223 -6.06 10.69 -3.43
N ALA A 224 -5.43 9.53 -3.44
CA ALA A 224 -4.62 8.99 -4.52
C ALA A 224 -5.46 8.06 -5.40
N ASP A 225 -5.86 8.53 -6.57
CA ASP A 225 -6.52 7.74 -7.61
C ASP A 225 -5.47 7.04 -8.49
N VAL A 226 -5.17 5.80 -8.10
CA VAL A 226 -4.09 5.00 -8.66
C VAL A 226 -4.58 4.26 -9.90
N ILE A 227 -4.05 4.63 -11.05
CA ILE A 227 -4.37 4.01 -12.34
C ILE A 227 -3.46 2.78 -12.53
N LEU A 228 -4.07 1.59 -12.49
CA LEU A 228 -3.38 0.31 -12.61
C LEU A 228 -2.98 -0.01 -14.05
N PHE A 229 -3.91 0.14 -14.98
CA PHE A 229 -3.72 -0.17 -16.41
C PHE A 229 -4.00 1.05 -17.29
N ARG A 230 -3.37 1.09 -18.47
CA ARG A 230 -3.48 2.22 -19.41
C ARG A 230 -2.89 1.83 -20.77
N PRO A 231 -3.34 2.44 -21.89
CA PRO A 231 -2.84 2.17 -23.24
C PRO A 231 -1.59 3.01 -23.62
N TYR A 232 -0.85 3.54 -22.63
CA TYR A 232 0.21 4.54 -22.85
C TYR A 232 1.61 3.96 -22.97
N ASP A 233 1.76 2.76 -23.52
CA ASP A 233 3.04 2.04 -23.51
C ASP A 233 3.85 2.19 -24.79
N GLY A 234 3.27 2.87 -25.80
CA GLY A 234 3.89 3.05 -27.10
C GLY A 234 4.34 1.70 -27.71
N PRO A 235 5.35 1.71 -28.58
CA PRO A 235 5.85 0.47 -29.17
C PRO A 235 6.84 -0.29 -28.26
N LYS A 236 7.22 0.26 -27.08
CA LYS A 236 8.44 -0.18 -26.39
C LYS A 236 8.31 -0.63 -24.94
N TRP A 237 7.20 -0.41 -24.22
CA TRP A 237 7.13 -0.86 -22.81
C TRP A 237 6.54 -2.27 -22.65
N GLY A 238 5.37 -2.53 -23.23
CA GLY A 238 4.75 -3.86 -23.23
C GLY A 238 4.05 -4.27 -21.93
N PHE A 239 3.97 -3.39 -20.92
CA PHE A 239 3.09 -3.56 -19.76
C PHE A 239 1.61 -3.55 -20.16
N ASP A 240 1.25 -2.83 -21.22
CA ASP A 240 -0.09 -2.86 -21.82
C ASP A 240 -0.37 -4.11 -22.65
N ARG A 241 0.50 -5.13 -22.65
CA ARG A 241 0.33 -6.38 -23.43
C ARG A 241 0.73 -7.63 -22.64
N MET A 242 0.83 -7.51 -21.31
CA MET A 242 1.16 -8.63 -20.44
C MET A 242 0.08 -9.72 -20.52
N SER A 243 0.47 -10.97 -20.30
CA SER A 243 -0.50 -12.07 -20.21
C SER A 243 -1.45 -11.87 -19.02
N MET A 244 -2.65 -12.43 -19.09
CA MET A 244 -3.62 -12.32 -17.99
C MET A 244 -3.12 -12.89 -16.66
N ALA A 245 -2.28 -13.94 -16.69
CA ALA A 245 -1.64 -14.46 -15.49
C ALA A 245 -0.65 -13.46 -14.86
N THR A 246 0.04 -12.66 -15.69
CA THR A 246 0.93 -11.60 -15.23
C THR A 246 0.13 -10.39 -14.73
N ASN A 247 -0.94 -9.99 -15.43
CA ASN A 247 -1.85 -8.94 -14.97
C ASN A 247 -2.45 -9.28 -13.60
N ALA A 248 -2.97 -10.50 -13.43
CA ALA A 248 -3.51 -10.94 -12.15
C ALA A 248 -2.46 -10.91 -11.03
N ARG A 249 -1.26 -11.46 -11.28
CA ARG A 249 -0.15 -11.42 -10.30
C ARG A 249 0.26 -9.99 -9.95
N PHE A 250 0.28 -9.08 -10.93
CA PHE A 250 0.55 -7.67 -10.70
C PHE A 250 -0.52 -7.03 -9.81
N VAL A 251 -1.81 -7.27 -10.07
CA VAL A 251 -2.90 -6.73 -9.24
C VAL A 251 -2.82 -7.28 -7.81
N HIS A 252 -2.65 -8.60 -7.63
CA HIS A 252 -2.44 -9.21 -6.31
C HIS A 252 -1.31 -8.52 -5.54
N TYR A 253 -0.16 -8.35 -6.18
CA TYR A 253 1.01 -7.73 -5.57
C TYR A 253 0.77 -6.27 -5.19
N VAL A 254 0.14 -5.50 -6.09
CA VAL A 254 -0.16 -4.08 -5.87
C VAL A 254 -1.18 -3.89 -4.75
N VAL A 255 -2.26 -4.66 -4.74
CA VAL A 255 -3.30 -4.54 -3.72
C VAL A 255 -2.76 -4.94 -2.35
N ALA A 256 -2.03 -6.07 -2.25
CA ALA A 256 -1.39 -6.49 -1.00
C ALA A 256 -0.44 -5.43 -0.43
N ARG A 257 0.23 -4.66 -1.30
CA ARG A 257 1.13 -3.57 -0.87
C ARG A 257 0.40 -2.29 -0.47
N LEU A 258 -0.62 -1.90 -1.23
CA LEU A 258 -1.14 -0.52 -1.18
C LEU A 258 -2.52 -0.39 -0.52
N ALA A 259 -3.28 -1.48 -0.34
CA ALA A 259 -4.64 -1.41 0.22
C ALA A 259 -4.70 -0.84 1.66
N ALA A 260 -3.61 -0.94 2.41
CA ALA A 260 -3.54 -0.38 3.77
C ALA A 260 -3.31 1.14 3.81
N TYR A 261 -3.04 1.79 2.67
CA TYR A 261 -2.97 3.25 2.60
C TYR A 261 -4.38 3.82 2.45
N ARG A 262 -4.86 4.53 3.48
CA ARG A 262 -6.26 4.95 3.58
C ARG A 262 -6.70 5.94 2.49
N ASN A 263 -5.74 6.62 1.86
CA ASN A 263 -6.01 7.56 0.79
C ASN A 263 -6.05 6.92 -0.62
N VAL A 264 -5.89 5.61 -0.76
CA VAL A 264 -5.90 4.92 -2.07
C VAL A 264 -7.33 4.74 -2.61
N TRP A 265 -7.46 5.00 -3.91
CA TRP A 265 -8.58 4.69 -4.78
C TRP A 265 -8.04 3.91 -5.96
N TRP A 266 -8.84 2.98 -6.49
CA TRP A 266 -8.42 2.08 -7.56
C TRP A 266 -9.05 2.50 -8.88
N SER A 267 -8.25 3.03 -9.79
CA SER A 267 -8.66 3.13 -11.20
C SER A 267 -8.10 1.92 -11.92
N MET A 268 -8.98 0.98 -12.29
CA MET A 268 -8.60 -0.24 -13.02
C MET A 268 -7.87 0.14 -14.29
N ALA A 269 -8.42 1.06 -15.06
CA ALA A 269 -7.71 1.63 -16.18
C ALA A 269 -8.13 3.06 -16.46
N ASN A 270 -7.21 3.78 -17.09
CA ASN A 270 -7.56 4.93 -17.89
C ASN A 270 -7.68 4.52 -19.36
N GLU A 271 -8.72 5.00 -20.05
CA GLU A 271 -8.93 4.77 -21.48
C GLU A 271 -8.94 3.27 -21.85
N ASN A 272 -9.73 2.48 -21.11
CA ASN A 272 -9.77 1.02 -21.25
C ASN A 272 -10.22 0.54 -22.64
N SER A 273 -11.06 1.31 -23.35
CA SER A 273 -11.51 0.99 -24.71
C SER A 273 -10.38 0.85 -25.72
N PHE A 274 -9.23 1.49 -25.49
CA PHE A 274 -8.04 1.35 -26.33
C PHE A 274 -7.19 0.11 -26.01
N MET A 275 -7.49 -0.61 -24.92
CA MET A 275 -6.81 -1.84 -24.53
C MET A 275 -7.50 -3.08 -25.13
N HIS A 276 -7.60 -3.15 -26.46
CA HIS A 276 -8.41 -4.13 -27.20
C HIS A 276 -8.09 -5.62 -26.94
N HIS A 277 -6.97 -5.93 -26.30
CA HIS A 277 -6.56 -7.30 -25.97
C HIS A 277 -7.05 -7.76 -24.58
N ILE A 278 -7.62 -6.87 -23.76
CA ILE A 278 -8.27 -7.21 -22.49
C ILE A 278 -9.78 -7.19 -22.71
N THR A 279 -10.42 -8.35 -22.57
CA THR A 279 -11.87 -8.48 -22.74
C THR A 279 -12.62 -7.95 -21.51
N GLU A 280 -13.94 -7.71 -21.62
CA GLU A 280 -14.77 -7.40 -20.45
C GLU A 280 -14.65 -8.47 -19.36
N SER A 281 -14.62 -9.75 -19.74
CA SER A 281 -14.45 -10.87 -18.79
C SER A 281 -13.08 -10.87 -18.11
N ASP A 282 -12.05 -10.34 -18.77
CA ASP A 282 -10.73 -10.17 -18.18
C ASP A 282 -10.69 -8.97 -17.22
N TRP A 283 -11.34 -7.86 -17.56
CA TRP A 283 -11.53 -6.75 -16.63
C TRP A 283 -12.27 -7.21 -15.38
N ASP A 284 -13.38 -7.95 -15.53
CA ASP A 284 -14.14 -8.50 -14.41
C ASP A 284 -13.26 -9.35 -13.49
N ARG A 285 -12.40 -10.22 -14.04
CA ARG A 285 -11.45 -11.01 -13.24
C ARG A 285 -10.51 -10.13 -12.42
N LEU A 286 -9.96 -9.08 -13.02
CA LEU A 286 -9.05 -8.16 -12.33
C LEU A 286 -9.79 -7.35 -11.25
N PHE A 287 -11.02 -6.94 -11.51
CA PHE A 287 -11.89 -6.28 -10.51
C PHE A 287 -12.16 -7.17 -9.31
N GLN A 288 -12.47 -8.46 -9.54
CA GLN A 288 -12.74 -9.40 -8.45
C GLN A 288 -11.53 -9.60 -7.54
N ILE A 289 -10.31 -9.50 -8.06
CA ILE A 289 -9.09 -9.52 -7.24
C ILE A 289 -9.09 -8.32 -6.28
N VAL A 290 -9.25 -7.10 -6.81
CA VAL A 290 -9.27 -5.87 -5.99
C VAL A 290 -10.41 -5.93 -4.96
N ALA A 291 -11.62 -6.31 -5.37
CA ALA A 291 -12.78 -6.37 -4.49
C ALA A 291 -12.64 -7.40 -3.36
N LYS A 292 -11.95 -8.53 -3.63
CA LYS A 292 -11.69 -9.56 -2.63
C LYS A 292 -10.60 -9.13 -1.63
N GLU A 293 -9.54 -8.51 -2.12
CA GLU A 293 -8.34 -8.21 -1.31
C GLU A 293 -8.40 -6.85 -0.62
N ASP A 294 -9.23 -5.94 -1.13
CA ASP A 294 -9.56 -4.67 -0.51
C ASP A 294 -11.07 -4.41 -0.53
N PRO A 295 -11.86 -5.18 0.25
CA PRO A 295 -13.31 -5.03 0.31
C PRO A 295 -13.72 -3.66 0.89
N GLY A 296 -12.81 -2.99 1.61
CA GLY A 296 -13.04 -1.66 2.16
C GLY A 296 -13.10 -0.55 1.11
N SER A 297 -12.61 -0.82 -0.10
CA SER A 297 -12.62 0.09 -1.25
C SER A 297 -13.70 -0.18 -2.28
N ILE A 298 -14.64 -1.11 -2.01
CA ILE A 298 -15.81 -1.37 -2.88
C ILE A 298 -16.61 -0.05 -2.99
N GLY A 299 -16.59 0.56 -4.19
CA GLY A 299 -17.16 1.89 -4.45
C GLY A 299 -16.15 2.99 -4.81
N LYS A 300 -14.84 2.73 -4.64
CA LYS A 300 -13.73 3.55 -5.16
C LYS A 300 -13.03 2.93 -6.36
N VAL A 301 -13.55 1.80 -6.85
CA VAL A 301 -12.97 1.10 -7.99
C VAL A 301 -13.66 1.59 -9.26
N VAL A 302 -12.90 2.17 -10.18
CA VAL A 302 -13.41 2.78 -11.43
C VAL A 302 -12.72 2.15 -12.63
N LEU A 303 -13.48 1.80 -13.66
CA LEU A 303 -12.95 1.53 -15.00
C LEU A 303 -13.42 2.66 -15.91
N GLU A 304 -12.46 3.42 -16.44
CA GLU A 304 -12.76 4.64 -17.18
C GLU A 304 -12.59 4.44 -18.67
N ASP A 305 -13.61 4.85 -19.41
CA ASP A 305 -13.66 4.87 -20.87
C ASP A 305 -13.76 6.31 -21.38
N LYS A 306 -13.08 6.60 -22.50
CA LYS A 306 -13.40 7.76 -23.33
C LYS A 306 -14.34 7.31 -24.43
N LYS A 307 -15.62 7.65 -24.30
CA LYS A 307 -16.53 7.69 -25.45
C LYS A 307 -16.08 8.73 -26.46
#